data_AF-A0A2Z2MNJ1-F1
#
_entry.id   AF-A0A2Z2MNJ1-F1
#
_cell.length_a   1.000
_cell.length_b   1.000
_cell.length_c   1.000
_cell.angle_alpha   90.00
_cell.angle_beta   90.00
_cell.angle_gamma   90.00
#
_symmetry.space_group_name_H-M   'P 1'
#
loop_
_entity.id
_entity.type
_entity.pdbx_description
1 polymer ?
#
loop_
_entity_poly.entity_id
_entity_poly.type
_entity_poly.pdbx_seq_one_letter_code
_entity_poly.pdbx_strand_id
1 'polypeptide(L)'
;MGYIIFVGYETDAERKRIDYLLDKWSGKAVIKKPRGTVIYIETKNPTEFLEELFSKLEGNVDEKVEVYKAEPLREGVEARKKRLDYTLPEEKRIVERFVGYLLSKLNASLTSSDAVARIYNVYTRKGRATIKVIISGNGKSHVTFEIEGFGEAVDFLADRIDEELKIFAGD
;
A
#
# COMPACT_ATOMS: atom_id res chain seq x y z
N MET A 1 -24.54 1.90 -5.07
CA MET A 1 -24.01 0.60 -5.51
C MET A 1 -23.18 0.02 -4.37
N GLY A 2 -23.28 -1.28 -4.09
CA GLY A 2 -22.48 -1.95 -3.05
C GLY A 2 -21.29 -2.68 -3.65
N TYR A 3 -20.20 -2.83 -2.90
CA TYR A 3 -18.99 -3.51 -3.34
C TYR A 3 -18.59 -4.57 -2.30
N ILE A 4 -18.20 -5.76 -2.76
CA ILE A 4 -17.57 -6.79 -1.92
C ILE A 4 -16.07 -6.71 -2.18
N ILE A 5 -15.29 -6.51 -1.11
CA ILE A 5 -13.83 -6.34 -1.18
C ILE A 5 -13.18 -7.47 -0.39
N PHE A 6 -12.44 -8.33 -1.07
CA PHE A 6 -11.61 -9.36 -0.43
C PHE A 6 -10.24 -8.75 -0.11
N VAL A 7 -9.89 -8.69 1.18
CA VAL A 7 -8.63 -8.12 1.64
C VAL A 7 -7.81 -9.19 2.35
N GLY A 8 -6.68 -9.56 1.77
CA GLY A 8 -5.66 -10.36 2.45
C GLY A 8 -4.79 -9.46 3.34
N TYR A 9 -4.43 -9.95 4.52
CA TYR A 9 -3.44 -9.33 5.40
C TYR A 9 -2.61 -10.42 6.06
N GLU A 10 -1.33 -10.15 6.27
CA GLU A 10 -0.38 -11.14 6.82
C GLU A 10 -0.05 -10.89 8.29
N THR A 11 -0.40 -9.70 8.79
CA THR A 11 -0.05 -9.29 10.16
C THR A 11 -1.24 -8.69 10.91
N ASP A 12 -1.27 -8.83 12.24
CA ASP A 12 -2.29 -8.18 13.08
C ASP A 12 -2.20 -6.64 13.00
N ALA A 13 -1.00 -6.10 12.74
CA ALA A 13 -0.82 -4.67 12.51
C ALA A 13 -1.54 -4.19 11.24
N GLU A 14 -1.50 -4.96 10.15
CA GLU A 14 -2.26 -4.67 8.92
C GLU A 14 -3.76 -4.78 9.17
N ARG A 15 -4.21 -5.86 9.82
CA ARG A 15 -5.62 -6.03 10.20
C ARG A 15 -6.16 -4.83 10.98
N LYS A 16 -5.44 -4.38 12.01
CA LYS A 16 -5.82 -3.21 12.83
C LYS A 16 -5.90 -1.92 12.02
N ARG A 17 -5.03 -1.73 11.03
CA ARG A 17 -5.09 -0.56 10.13
C ARG A 17 -6.31 -0.60 9.21
N ILE A 18 -6.69 -1.78 8.72
CA ILE A 18 -7.92 -1.98 7.94
C ILE A 18 -9.14 -1.70 8.82
N ASP A 19 -9.17 -2.23 10.05
CA ASP A 19 -10.27 -1.98 11.00
C ASP A 19 -10.45 -0.49 11.29
N TYR A 20 -9.35 0.22 11.58
CA TYR A 20 -9.37 1.67 11.77
C TYR A 20 -9.88 2.43 10.54
N LEU A 21 -9.50 2.00 9.34
CA LEU A 21 -10.00 2.60 8.09
C LEU A 21 -11.51 2.42 7.98
N LEU A 22 -12.02 1.23 8.25
CA LEU A 22 -13.45 0.94 8.20
C LEU A 22 -14.21 1.78 9.23
N ASP A 23 -13.70 1.90 10.46
CA ASP A 23 -14.30 2.75 11.49
C ASP A 23 -14.37 4.22 11.05
N LYS A 24 -13.29 4.75 10.46
CA LYS A 24 -13.27 6.11 9.90
C LYS A 24 -14.29 6.34 8.78
N TRP A 25 -14.58 5.30 7.99
CA TRP A 25 -15.52 5.36 6.88
C TRP A 25 -16.97 5.02 7.26
N SER A 26 -17.21 4.49 8.46
CA SER A 26 -18.56 4.14 8.94
C SER A 26 -19.54 5.31 8.93
N GLY A 27 -19.05 6.55 9.08
CA GLY A 27 -19.86 7.77 8.95
C GLY A 27 -20.07 8.26 7.52
N LYS A 28 -19.42 7.65 6.53
CA LYS A 28 -19.46 8.06 5.10
C LYS A 28 -20.08 7.01 4.18
N ALA A 29 -20.05 5.75 4.59
CA ALA A 29 -20.57 4.63 3.82
C ALA A 29 -21.15 3.57 4.75
N VAL A 30 -22.13 2.83 4.25
CA VAL A 30 -22.64 1.64 4.96
C VAL A 30 -21.59 0.54 4.83
N ILE A 31 -20.97 0.18 5.96
CA ILE A 31 -19.97 -0.89 6.03
C ILE A 31 -20.59 -2.10 6.70
N LYS A 32 -20.62 -3.22 5.99
CA LYS A 32 -21.09 -4.49 6.51
C LYS A 32 -19.92 -5.46 6.66
N LYS A 33 -19.69 -5.93 7.89
CA LYS A 33 -18.85 -7.09 8.17
C LYS A 33 -19.78 -8.27 8.48
N PRO A 34 -20.05 -9.17 7.51
CA PRO A 34 -20.94 -10.30 7.72
C PRO A 34 -20.49 -11.15 8.92
N ARG A 35 -21.43 -11.57 9.75
CA ARG A 35 -21.17 -12.57 10.80
C ARG A 35 -21.23 -13.96 10.15
N GLY A 36 -20.24 -14.81 10.41
CA GLY A 36 -20.13 -16.13 9.79
C GLY A 36 -19.11 -16.16 8.65
N THR A 37 -19.46 -16.78 7.53
CA THR A 37 -18.57 -17.02 6.40
C THR A 37 -19.01 -16.24 5.16
N VAL A 38 -18.05 -15.69 4.43
CA VAL A 38 -18.26 -15.14 3.08
C VAL A 38 -17.69 -16.13 2.07
N ILE A 39 -18.51 -16.57 1.12
CA ILE A 39 -18.13 -17.55 0.08
C ILE A 39 -18.20 -16.85 -1.27
N TYR A 40 -17.13 -16.98 -2.05
CA TYR A 40 -17.14 -16.67 -3.48
C TYR A 40 -17.13 -17.99 -4.27
N ILE A 41 -18.08 -18.14 -5.18
CA ILE A 41 -18.19 -19.31 -6.06
C ILE A 41 -18.41 -18.86 -7.49
N GLU A 42 -17.62 -19.41 -8.41
CA GLU A 42 -17.86 -19.30 -9.85
C GLU A 42 -18.53 -20.58 -10.33
N THR A 43 -19.80 -20.49 -10.75
CA THR A 43 -20.55 -21.63 -11.26
C THR A 43 -21.51 -21.20 -12.36
N LYS A 44 -21.79 -22.11 -13.30
CA LYS A 44 -22.85 -21.93 -14.30
C LYS A 44 -24.25 -22.16 -13.73
N ASN A 45 -24.35 -22.83 -12.58
CA ASN A 45 -25.61 -23.18 -11.93
C ASN A 45 -25.59 -22.76 -10.45
N PRO A 46 -25.79 -21.47 -10.13
CA PRO A 46 -25.80 -20.99 -8.75
C PRO A 46 -26.97 -21.57 -7.94
N THR A 47 -28.09 -21.89 -8.57
CA THR A 47 -29.30 -22.39 -7.89
C THR A 47 -29.06 -23.74 -7.23
N GLU A 48 -28.42 -24.68 -7.94
CA GLU A 48 -28.08 -26.02 -7.40
C GLU A 48 -27.21 -25.92 -6.13
N PHE A 49 -26.19 -25.05 -6.15
CA PHE A 49 -25.37 -24.80 -4.96
C PHE A 49 -26.20 -24.20 -3.81
N LEU A 50 -27.10 -23.26 -4.09
CA LEU A 50 -27.94 -22.64 -3.07
C LEU A 50 -28.94 -23.65 -2.47
N GLU A 51 -29.54 -24.50 -3.29
CA GLU A 51 -30.42 -25.58 -2.82
C GLU A 51 -29.67 -26.53 -1.87
N GLU A 52 -28.47 -26.96 -2.25
CA GLU A 52 -27.63 -27.79 -1.39
C GLU A 52 -27.26 -27.06 -0.09
N LEU A 53 -26.83 -25.80 -0.17
CA LEU A 53 -26.48 -25.00 1.01
C LEU A 53 -27.67 -24.85 1.95
N PHE A 54 -28.84 -24.49 1.43
CA PHE A 54 -30.06 -24.27 2.21
C PHE A 54 -30.51 -25.55 2.91
N SER A 55 -30.35 -26.71 2.26
CA SER A 55 -30.66 -28.02 2.87
C SER A 55 -29.81 -28.35 4.11
N LYS A 56 -28.65 -27.69 4.28
CA LYS A 56 -27.74 -27.89 5.42
C LYS A 56 -27.94 -26.90 6.55
N LEU A 57 -28.74 -25.85 6.35
CA LEU A 57 -28.96 -24.82 7.35
C LEU A 57 -30.24 -25.09 8.13
N GLU A 58 -30.15 -24.98 9.45
CA GLU A 58 -31.33 -25.02 10.33
C GLU A 58 -32.00 -23.65 10.41
N GLY A 59 -33.30 -23.59 10.69
CA GLY A 59 -34.05 -22.34 10.90
C GLY A 59 -34.40 -21.59 9.62
N ASN A 60 -34.70 -20.29 9.74
CA ASN A 60 -35.09 -19.46 8.60
C ASN A 60 -33.88 -19.10 7.75
N VAL A 61 -33.83 -19.60 6.51
CA VAL A 61 -32.73 -19.37 5.57
C VAL A 61 -32.69 -17.92 5.10
N ASP A 62 -33.84 -17.28 4.91
CA ASP A 62 -33.93 -15.90 4.40
C ASP A 62 -33.33 -14.87 5.36
N GLU A 63 -33.24 -15.23 6.65
CA GLU A 63 -32.59 -14.40 7.68
C GLU A 63 -31.09 -14.69 7.83
N LYS A 64 -30.62 -15.82 7.29
CA LYS A 64 -29.26 -16.33 7.49
C LYS A 64 -28.37 -16.19 6.26
N VAL A 65 -28.95 -16.18 5.06
CA VAL A 65 -28.19 -16.16 3.81
C VAL A 65 -28.54 -14.95 2.98
N GLU A 66 -27.50 -14.21 2.62
CA GLU A 66 -27.60 -13.12 1.66
C GLU A 66 -26.75 -13.45 0.45
N VAL A 67 -27.37 -13.44 -0.73
CA VAL A 67 -26.72 -13.76 -1.99
C VAL A 67 -26.52 -12.50 -2.81
N TYR A 68 -25.28 -12.25 -3.20
CA TYR A 68 -24.90 -11.14 -4.07
C TYR A 68 -24.27 -11.68 -5.34
N LYS A 69 -24.71 -11.17 -6.50
CA LYS A 69 -23.97 -11.37 -7.75
C LYS A 69 -22.85 -10.34 -7.80
N ALA A 70 -21.62 -10.80 -7.94
CA ALA A 70 -20.44 -9.95 -8.07
C ALA A 70 -19.74 -10.23 -9.40
N GLU A 71 -19.28 -9.16 -10.04
CA GLU A 71 -18.41 -9.23 -11.22
C GLU A 71 -17.09 -8.53 -10.87
N PRO A 72 -15.94 -9.05 -11.31
CA PRO A 72 -14.65 -8.49 -10.94
C PRO A 72 -14.52 -7.06 -11.49
N LEU A 73 -14.44 -6.09 -10.59
CA LEU A 73 -14.16 -4.70 -10.93
C LEU A 73 -12.64 -4.53 -11.09
N ARG A 74 -12.21 -4.09 -12.28
CA ARG A 74 -10.79 -3.81 -12.60
C ARG A 74 -10.42 -2.33 -12.53
N GLU A 75 -11.30 -1.49 -11.97
CA GLU A 75 -10.96 -0.09 -11.69
C GLU A 75 -9.90 -0.05 -10.58
N GLY A 76 -8.63 -0.02 -11.00
CA GLY A 76 -7.50 0.13 -10.10
C GLY A 76 -7.35 1.59 -9.70
N VAL A 77 -7.18 1.85 -8.42
CA VAL A 77 -6.49 3.08 -8.01
C VAL A 77 -5.04 2.92 -8.46
N GLU A 78 -4.55 3.78 -9.34
CA GLU A 78 -3.14 3.75 -9.73
C GLU A 78 -2.26 4.25 -8.59
N ALA A 79 -1.14 3.56 -8.35
CA ALA A 79 -0.14 4.04 -7.42
C ALA A 79 0.44 5.35 -7.96
N ARG A 80 0.54 6.36 -7.09
CA ARG A 80 1.25 7.60 -7.42
C ARG A 80 2.75 7.31 -7.46
N LYS A 81 3.44 7.91 -8.43
CA LYS A 81 4.89 7.84 -8.57
C LYS A 81 5.47 9.24 -8.61
N LYS A 82 6.49 9.48 -7.79
CA LYS A 82 7.34 10.67 -7.88
C LYS A 82 8.79 10.24 -8.05
N ARG A 83 9.50 10.93 -8.93
CA ARG A 83 10.92 10.74 -9.15
C ARG A 83 11.63 12.04 -8.81
N LEU A 84 12.67 11.94 -7.99
CA LEU A 84 13.56 13.05 -7.66
C LEU A 84 14.96 12.69 -8.13
N ASP A 85 15.62 13.59 -8.84
CA ASP A 85 16.96 13.40 -9.38
C ASP A 85 17.85 14.57 -8.94
N TYR A 86 19.02 14.25 -8.38
CA TYR A 86 19.99 15.23 -7.93
C TYR A 86 21.39 14.88 -8.41
N THR A 87 22.15 15.90 -8.77
CA THR A 87 23.59 15.82 -8.99
C THR A 87 24.29 16.55 -7.85
N LEU A 88 25.03 15.80 -7.04
CA LEU A 88 25.71 16.30 -5.86
C LEU A 88 27.22 16.37 -6.12
N PRO A 89 27.91 17.46 -5.70
CA PRO A 89 29.35 17.60 -5.90
C PRO A 89 30.16 16.58 -5.08
N GLU A 90 29.58 16.01 -4.03
CA GLU A 90 30.22 15.04 -3.15
C GLU A 90 30.39 13.66 -3.82
N GLU A 91 31.41 12.94 -3.36
CA GLU A 91 31.67 11.56 -3.78
C GLU A 91 30.61 10.59 -3.26
N LYS A 92 30.44 9.49 -3.99
CA LYS A 92 29.39 8.48 -3.78
C LYS A 92 29.29 8.02 -2.32
N ARG A 93 30.42 7.79 -1.65
CA ARG A 93 30.44 7.30 -0.27
C ARG A 93 29.89 8.31 0.75
N ILE A 94 30.05 9.61 0.51
CA ILE A 94 29.50 10.66 1.38
C ILE A 94 27.99 10.71 1.19
N VAL A 95 27.55 10.71 -0.06
CA VAL A 95 26.14 10.71 -0.44
C VAL A 95 25.42 9.47 0.08
N GLU A 96 26.00 8.28 -0.06
CA GLU A 96 25.44 7.04 0.50
C GLU A 96 25.22 7.10 2.02
N ARG A 97 26.15 7.72 2.76
CA ARG A 97 26.01 7.90 4.21
C ARG A 97 24.89 8.88 4.55
N PHE A 98 24.82 10.01 3.82
CA PHE A 98 23.75 10.99 4.01
C PHE A 98 22.37 10.39 3.70
N VAL A 99 22.23 9.72 2.56
CA VAL A 99 20.99 9.03 2.18
C VAL A 99 20.61 7.97 3.20
N GLY A 100 21.59 7.20 3.71
CA GLY A 100 21.35 6.24 4.78
C GLY A 100 20.80 6.89 6.06
N TYR A 101 21.37 8.04 6.45
CA TYR A 101 20.86 8.85 7.56
C TYR A 101 19.43 9.35 7.30
N LEU A 102 19.18 9.92 6.11
CA LEU A 102 17.86 10.43 5.71
C LEU A 102 16.79 9.33 5.77
N LEU A 103 17.07 8.16 5.20
CA LEU A 103 16.15 7.03 5.22
C LEU A 103 15.89 6.51 6.63
N SER A 104 16.91 6.49 7.49
CA SER A 104 16.75 6.15 8.92
C SER A 104 15.84 7.16 9.63
N LYS A 105 16.05 8.47 9.39
CA LYS A 105 15.20 9.56 9.92
C LYS A 105 13.75 9.44 9.46
N LEU A 106 13.50 8.89 8.27
CA LEU A 106 12.18 8.60 7.74
C LEU A 106 11.57 7.28 8.26
N ASN A 107 12.26 6.55 9.14
CA ASN A 107 11.90 5.19 9.59
C ASN A 107 11.73 4.20 8.42
N ALA A 108 12.55 4.35 7.38
CA ALA A 108 12.55 3.48 6.22
C ALA A 108 13.21 2.14 6.55
N SER A 109 12.55 1.04 6.19
CA SER A 109 13.05 -0.32 6.40
C SER A 109 13.51 -0.92 5.08
N LEU A 110 14.79 -1.34 5.02
CA LEU A 110 15.34 -1.98 3.83
C LEU A 110 14.60 -3.29 3.54
N THR A 111 14.08 -3.41 2.33
CA THR A 111 13.30 -4.57 1.89
C THR A 111 14.07 -5.41 0.88
N SER A 112 14.78 -4.75 -0.03
CA SER A 112 15.65 -5.41 -1.00
C SER A 112 16.83 -4.49 -1.33
N SER A 113 17.96 -5.09 -1.67
CA SER A 113 19.13 -4.39 -2.18
C SER A 113 19.77 -5.25 -3.25
N ASP A 114 20.08 -4.65 -4.38
CA ASP A 114 20.95 -5.23 -5.41
C ASP A 114 22.16 -4.31 -5.65
N ALA A 115 22.95 -4.60 -6.69
CA ALA A 115 24.15 -3.83 -7.02
C ALA A 115 23.86 -2.40 -7.52
N VAL A 116 22.63 -2.13 -7.97
CA VAL A 116 22.21 -0.89 -8.63
C VAL A 116 21.28 -0.07 -7.74
N ALA A 117 20.36 -0.72 -7.04
CA ALA A 117 19.28 -0.09 -6.32
C ALA A 117 19.06 -0.67 -4.92
N ARG A 118 18.64 0.20 -4.01
CA ARG A 118 18.16 -0.18 -2.67
C ARG A 118 16.70 0.20 -2.55
N ILE A 119 15.86 -0.74 -2.12
CA ILE A 119 14.42 -0.59 -2.01
C ILE A 119 14.04 -0.62 -0.53
N TYR A 120 13.33 0.42 -0.11
CA TYR A 120 12.88 0.62 1.27
C TYR A 120 11.37 0.73 1.34
N ASN A 121 10.78 0.15 2.38
CA ASN A 121 9.39 0.41 2.75
C ASN A 121 9.34 1.48 3.83
N VAL A 122 8.44 2.44 3.67
CA VAL A 122 8.22 3.52 4.64
C VAL A 122 6.77 3.55 5.07
N TYR A 123 6.57 3.57 6.39
CA TYR A 123 5.26 3.75 7.00
C TYR A 123 5.18 5.14 7.62
N THR A 124 4.31 5.97 7.07
CA THR A 124 4.08 7.33 7.57
C THR A 124 2.68 7.43 8.16
N ARG A 125 2.41 8.53 8.86
CA ARG A 125 1.04 8.88 9.29
C ARG A 125 0.10 9.13 8.10
N LYS A 126 0.64 9.33 6.89
CA LYS A 126 -0.09 9.62 5.65
C LYS A 126 -0.31 8.38 4.77
N GLY A 127 0.23 7.23 5.16
CA GLY A 127 0.15 5.97 4.41
C GLY A 127 1.51 5.29 4.25
N ARG A 128 1.54 4.25 3.43
CA ARG A 128 2.74 3.49 3.09
C ARG A 128 3.23 3.89 1.69
N ALA A 129 4.55 3.91 1.53
CA ALA A 129 5.19 4.02 0.23
C ALA A 129 6.45 3.15 0.18
N THR A 130 6.89 2.87 -1.04
CA THR A 130 8.18 2.28 -1.36
C THR A 130 9.08 3.38 -1.89
N ILE A 131 10.33 3.40 -1.42
CA ILE A 131 11.38 4.29 -1.94
C ILE A 131 12.47 3.41 -2.53
N LYS A 132 12.71 3.55 -3.83
CA LYS A 132 13.86 2.97 -4.50
C LYS A 132 14.91 4.04 -4.69
N VAL A 133 16.14 3.75 -4.26
CA VAL A 133 17.27 4.69 -4.33
C VAL A 133 18.36 4.10 -5.20
N ILE A 134 18.83 4.90 -6.16
CA ILE A 134 19.95 4.58 -7.06
C ILE A 134 21.02 5.65 -6.86
N ILE A 135 22.25 5.24 -6.59
CA ILE A 135 23.40 6.16 -6.43
C ILE A 135 24.54 5.71 -7.34
N SER A 136 24.93 6.59 -8.26
CA SER A 136 26.02 6.36 -9.22
C SER A 136 26.96 7.57 -9.30
N GLY A 137 28.11 7.38 -9.96
CA GLY A 137 29.10 8.45 -10.17
C GLY A 137 30.48 8.15 -9.60
N ASN A 138 31.48 8.86 -10.14
CA ASN A 138 32.88 8.80 -9.73
C ASN A 138 33.40 10.24 -9.66
N GLY A 139 33.64 10.76 -8.45
CA GLY A 139 33.87 12.18 -8.19
C GLY A 139 32.58 12.92 -7.81
N LYS A 140 31.68 13.15 -8.78
CA LYS A 140 30.32 13.70 -8.54
C LYS A 140 29.28 12.60 -8.51
N SER A 141 28.32 12.68 -7.60
CA SER A 141 27.30 11.65 -7.41
C SER A 141 25.99 12.05 -8.04
N HIS A 142 25.33 11.09 -8.67
CA HIS A 142 23.96 11.19 -9.14
C HIS A 142 23.08 10.32 -8.25
N VAL A 143 22.05 10.91 -7.68
CA VAL A 143 21.08 10.22 -6.82
C VAL A 143 19.70 10.32 -7.43
N THR A 144 19.05 9.17 -7.58
CA THR A 144 17.64 9.09 -7.99
C THR A 144 16.84 8.44 -6.87
N PHE A 145 15.75 9.09 -6.47
CA PHE A 145 14.71 8.53 -5.62
C PHE A 145 13.46 8.28 -6.47
N GLU A 146 13.00 7.04 -6.51
CA GLU A 146 11.69 6.68 -7.06
C GLU A 146 10.76 6.32 -5.89
N ILE A 147 9.72 7.11 -5.69
CA ILE A 147 8.76 6.97 -4.59
C ILE A 147 7.43 6.53 -5.16
N GLU A 148 6.93 5.39 -4.72
CA GLU A 148 5.68 4.79 -5.19
C GLU A 148 4.76 4.44 -4.02
N GLY A 149 3.48 4.76 -4.13
CA GLY A 149 2.51 4.44 -3.08
C GLY A 149 1.12 5.00 -3.34
N PHE A 150 0.28 4.98 -2.31
CA PHE A 150 -1.11 5.43 -2.40
C PHE A 150 -1.37 6.62 -1.48
N GLY A 151 -2.27 7.51 -1.91
CA GLY A 151 -2.67 8.69 -1.15
C GLY A 151 -1.55 9.73 -1.02
N GLU A 152 -1.56 10.46 0.10
CA GLU A 152 -0.65 11.60 0.37
C GLU A 152 0.78 11.19 0.75
N ALA A 153 1.03 9.89 1.00
CA ALA A 153 2.34 9.42 1.46
C ALA A 153 3.46 9.72 0.45
N VAL A 154 3.16 9.64 -0.85
CA VAL A 154 4.13 9.87 -1.93
C VAL A 154 4.59 11.33 -1.95
N ASP A 155 3.64 12.26 -1.92
CA ASP A 155 3.94 13.70 -1.91
C ASP A 155 4.68 14.09 -0.62
N PHE A 156 4.17 13.65 0.53
CA PHE A 156 4.79 13.92 1.82
C PHE A 156 6.26 13.45 1.89
N LEU A 157 6.57 12.27 1.37
CA LEU A 157 7.94 11.74 1.37
C LEU A 157 8.81 12.46 0.33
N ALA A 158 8.28 12.77 -0.84
CA ALA A 158 9.01 13.51 -1.86
C ALA A 158 9.44 14.88 -1.35
N ASP A 159 8.51 15.63 -0.76
CA ASP A 159 8.77 16.98 -0.26
C ASP A 159 9.82 16.95 0.86
N ARG A 160 9.72 15.97 1.79
CA ARG A 160 10.72 15.77 2.86
C ARG A 160 12.12 15.42 2.33
N ILE A 161 12.19 14.57 1.31
CA ILE A 161 13.47 14.16 0.72
C ILE A 161 14.08 15.34 -0.03
N ASP A 162 13.26 16.10 -0.77
CA ASP A 162 13.68 17.29 -1.49
C ASP A 162 14.21 18.39 -0.56
N GLU A 163 13.50 18.68 0.52
CA GLU A 163 13.95 19.63 1.55
C GLU A 163 15.33 19.25 2.11
N GLU A 164 15.52 17.99 2.51
CA GLU A 164 16.78 17.55 3.11
C GLU A 164 17.93 17.50 2.10
N LEU A 165 17.65 17.16 0.83
CA LEU A 165 18.66 17.14 -0.23
C LEU A 165 19.10 18.52 -0.65
N LYS A 166 18.19 19.50 -0.70
CA LYS A 166 18.55 20.91 -0.96
C LYS A 166 19.45 21.46 0.13
N ILE A 167 19.09 21.22 1.40
CA ILE A 167 19.93 21.59 2.55
C ILE A 167 21.32 20.95 2.45
N PHE A 168 21.40 19.68 2.05
CA PHE A 168 22.67 18.98 1.87
C PHE A 168 23.48 19.53 0.70
N ALA A 169 22.84 19.87 -0.42
CA ALA A 169 23.46 20.45 -1.60
C ALA A 169 23.90 21.92 -1.41
N GLY A 170 23.39 22.60 -0.39
CA GLY A 170 23.67 24.01 -0.10
C GLY A 170 22.75 24.99 -0.84
N ASP A 171 21.57 24.53 -1.29
CA ASP A 171 20.51 25.31 -1.95
C ASP A 171 19.42 25.80 -0.98
#